data_AF-A0A328ZHD9-F1
#
_entry.id   AF-A0A328ZHD9-F1
#
_cell.length_a   1.000
_cell.length_b   1.000
_cell.length_c   1.000
_cell.angle_alpha   90.00
_cell.angle_beta   90.00
_cell.angle_gamma   90.00
#
_symmetry.space_group_name_H-M   'P 1'
#
loop_
_entity.id
_entity.type
_entity.pdbx_description
1 polymer ?
#
loop_
_entity_poly.entity_id
_entity_poly.type
_entity_poly.pdbx_seq_one_letter_code
_entity_poly.pdbx_strand_id
1 'polypeptide(L)'
;MATSIDQKNFVKTALRLPPELHAAVHESAQKNGRSYNAELVERIQSSFETAEQASAEALMLEMRRTQLLLRRSQVQADASRVFFSASDDAKKERAYREANPDPREIEEAKKAEKTARLKAGHLRQEIMSIDGRLLEIEQRLRELGHTMEFLPVEDPSDHAVRVLNKPKL
;
A
#
# COMPACT_ATOMS: atom_id res chain seq x y z
N MET A 1 -7.81 -25.44 39.59
CA MET A 1 -7.90 -24.67 40.85
C MET A 1 -8.28 -23.24 40.48
N ALA A 2 -9.39 -22.73 41.00
CA ALA A 2 -9.81 -21.35 40.74
C ALA A 2 -8.95 -20.41 41.59
N THR A 3 -8.20 -19.51 40.96
CA THR A 3 -7.41 -18.48 41.64
C THR A 3 -8.37 -17.43 42.20
N SER A 4 -8.48 -17.36 43.53
CA SER A 4 -9.21 -16.30 44.23
C SER A 4 -8.43 -14.99 44.06
N ILE A 5 -8.85 -14.15 43.11
CA ILE A 5 -8.28 -12.81 42.94
C ILE A 5 -8.70 -11.97 44.15
N ASP A 6 -7.73 -11.51 44.95
CA ASP A 6 -8.00 -10.73 46.16
C ASP A 6 -8.60 -9.37 45.79
N GLN A 7 -9.75 -9.04 46.39
CA GLN A 7 -10.49 -7.80 46.12
C GLN A 7 -9.69 -6.53 46.46
N LYS A 8 -8.62 -6.67 47.26
CA LYS A 8 -7.71 -5.58 47.62
C LYS A 8 -6.93 -5.00 46.45
N ASN A 9 -6.82 -5.74 45.34
CA ASN A 9 -6.09 -5.31 44.14
C ASN A 9 -6.94 -4.47 43.16
N PHE A 10 -8.22 -4.22 43.47
CA PHE A 10 -9.10 -3.46 42.60
C PHE A 10 -9.27 -2.02 43.07
N VAL A 11 -9.23 -1.08 42.13
CA VAL A 11 -9.54 0.34 42.39
C VAL A 11 -11.05 0.54 42.30
N LYS A 12 -11.67 1.06 43.36
CA LYS A 12 -13.09 1.41 43.35
C LYS A 12 -13.29 2.74 42.65
N THR A 13 -13.99 2.72 41.52
CA THR A 13 -14.33 3.92 40.75
C THR A 13 -15.82 4.23 40.88
N ALA A 14 -16.16 5.45 41.31
CA ALA A 14 -17.55 5.94 41.30
C ALA A 14 -17.82 6.64 39.96
N LEU A 15 -18.62 6.01 39.10
CA LEU A 15 -19.00 6.58 37.80
C LEU A 15 -20.38 7.23 37.87
N ARG A 16 -20.54 8.39 37.23
CA ARG A 16 -21.84 9.03 37.05
C ARG A 16 -22.33 8.74 35.64
N LEU A 17 -23.42 7.99 35.51
CA LEU A 17 -24.00 7.62 34.23
C LEU A 17 -25.40 8.25 34.09
N PRO A 18 -25.77 8.70 32.88
CA PRO A 18 -27.16 9.02 32.57
C PRO A 18 -28.07 7.82 32.88
N PRO A 19 -29.31 8.03 33.35
CA PRO A 19 -30.22 6.95 33.72
C PRO A 19 -30.47 5.95 32.58
N GLU A 20 -30.59 6.45 31.35
CA GLU A 20 -30.79 5.64 30.15
C GLU A 20 -29.62 4.69 29.89
N LEU A 21 -28.39 5.20 30.00
CA LEU A 21 -27.18 4.41 29.79
C LEU A 21 -27.00 3.38 30.91
N HIS A 22 -27.31 3.75 32.16
CA HIS A 22 -27.31 2.81 33.28
C HIS A 22 -28.28 1.66 33.04
N ALA A 23 -29.51 1.94 32.62
CA ALA A 23 -30.52 0.94 32.31
C ALA A 23 -30.08 0.01 31.16
N ALA A 24 -29.55 0.58 30.07
CA ALA A 24 -29.09 -0.19 28.91
C ALA A 24 -27.96 -1.18 29.26
N VAL A 25 -26.97 -0.76 30.07
CA VAL A 25 -25.90 -1.66 30.52
C VAL A 25 -26.47 -2.76 31.43
N HIS A 26 -27.45 -2.43 32.26
CA HIS A 26 -28.05 -3.39 33.17
C HIS A 26 -28.86 -4.48 32.44
N GLU A 27 -29.60 -4.10 31.40
CA GLU A 27 -30.30 -5.04 30.50
C GLU A 27 -29.30 -5.94 29.76
N SER A 28 -28.23 -5.36 29.22
CA SER A 28 -27.16 -6.12 28.56
C SER A 28 -26.52 -7.14 29.50
N ALA A 29 -26.21 -6.74 30.73
CA ALA A 29 -25.63 -7.62 31.74
C ALA A 29 -26.56 -8.82 32.05
N GLN A 30 -27.87 -8.56 32.21
CA GLN A 30 -28.86 -9.63 32.40
C GLN A 30 -28.92 -10.59 31.21
N LYS A 31 -28.97 -10.03 29.98
CA LYS A 31 -29.00 -10.83 28.74
C LYS A 31 -27.77 -11.72 28.59
N ASN A 32 -26.61 -11.24 29.00
CA ASN A 32 -25.33 -11.95 28.90
C ASN A 32 -25.04 -12.86 30.10
N GLY A 33 -25.91 -12.90 31.12
CA GLY A 33 -25.70 -13.66 32.35
C GLY A 33 -24.50 -13.16 33.18
N ARG A 34 -24.18 -11.88 33.10
CA ARG A 34 -23.03 -11.24 33.76
C ARG A 34 -23.52 -10.27 34.85
N SER A 35 -22.66 -9.98 35.83
CA SER A 35 -22.92 -8.87 36.75
C SER A 35 -22.75 -7.54 36.03
N TYR A 36 -23.40 -6.49 36.53
CA TYR A 36 -23.28 -5.14 35.97
C TYR A 36 -21.81 -4.67 35.84
N ASN A 37 -21.03 -4.88 36.90
CA ASN A 37 -19.61 -4.53 36.90
C ASN A 37 -18.80 -5.38 35.90
N ALA A 38 -19.10 -6.68 35.77
CA ALA A 38 -18.44 -7.54 34.80
C ALA A 38 -18.73 -7.10 33.35
N GLU A 39 -19.96 -6.70 33.07
CA GLU A 39 -20.35 -6.18 31.75
C GLU A 39 -19.65 -4.85 31.42
N LEU A 40 -19.49 -3.95 32.41
CA LEU A 40 -18.72 -2.72 32.24
C LEU A 40 -17.24 -3.00 31.96
N VAL A 41 -16.63 -3.87 32.75
CA VAL A 41 -15.22 -4.25 32.58
C VAL A 41 -14.99 -4.85 31.21
N GLU A 42 -15.85 -5.79 30.78
CA GLU A 42 -15.76 -6.39 29.44
C GLU A 42 -15.79 -5.31 28.35
N ARG A 43 -16.80 -4.43 28.36
CA ARG A 43 -16.96 -3.41 27.31
C ARG A 43 -15.76 -2.47 27.24
N ILE A 44 -15.21 -2.11 28.40
CA ILE A 44 -14.00 -1.29 28.48
C ILE A 44 -12.80 -2.06 27.92
N GLN A 45 -12.59 -3.31 28.34
CA GLN A 45 -11.51 -4.16 27.83
C GLN A 45 -11.60 -4.35 26.32
N SER A 46 -12.77 -4.73 25.80
CA SER A 46 -13.00 -4.89 24.37
C SER A 46 -12.77 -3.59 23.58
N SER A 47 -13.04 -2.42 24.17
CA SER A 47 -12.74 -1.15 23.52
C SER A 47 -11.24 -0.92 23.33
N PHE A 48 -10.40 -1.36 24.28
CA PHE A 48 -8.95 -1.30 24.16
C PHE A 48 -8.42 -2.36 23.19
N GLU A 49 -8.92 -3.59 23.25
CA GLU A 49 -8.53 -4.66 22.32
C GLU A 49 -8.84 -4.28 20.87
N THR A 50 -10.00 -3.66 20.62
CA THR A 50 -10.37 -3.19 19.27
C THR A 50 -9.42 -2.09 18.78
N ALA A 51 -9.00 -1.18 19.67
CA ALA A 51 -8.04 -0.14 19.33
C ALA A 51 -6.64 -0.71 19.05
N GLU A 52 -6.19 -1.68 19.84
CA GLU A 52 -4.93 -2.39 19.63
C GLU A 52 -4.95 -3.14 18.30
N GLN A 53 -6.03 -3.85 17.98
CA GLN A 53 -6.20 -4.55 16.71
C GLN A 53 -6.16 -3.59 15.52
N ALA A 54 -6.85 -2.44 15.60
CA ALA A 54 -6.82 -1.42 14.55
C ALA A 54 -5.40 -0.85 14.36
N SER A 55 -4.66 -0.63 15.45
CA SER A 55 -3.27 -0.16 15.38
C SER A 55 -2.33 -1.20 14.76
N ALA A 56 -2.52 -2.49 15.07
CA ALA A 56 -1.76 -3.58 14.48
C ALA A 56 -2.08 -3.74 12.98
N GLU A 57 -3.35 -3.62 12.58
CA GLU A 57 -3.77 -3.61 11.18
C GLU A 57 -3.10 -2.46 10.42
N ALA A 58 -3.12 -1.25 10.99
CA ALA A 58 -2.48 -0.09 10.39
C ALA A 58 -0.97 -0.30 10.19
N LEU A 59 -0.26 -0.84 11.18
CA LEU A 59 1.17 -1.15 11.07
C LEU A 59 1.45 -2.18 9.97
N MET A 60 0.65 -3.24 9.86
CA MET A 60 0.80 -4.24 8.80
C MET A 60 0.56 -3.64 7.41
N LEU A 61 -0.44 -2.77 7.29
CA LEU A 61 -0.74 -2.05 6.05
C LEU A 61 0.41 -1.10 5.67
N GLU A 62 1.02 -0.40 6.62
CA GLU A 62 2.21 0.42 6.37
C GLU A 62 3.41 -0.42 5.92
N MET A 63 3.71 -1.53 6.60
CA MET A 63 4.76 -2.44 6.17
C MET A 63 4.51 -2.93 4.74
N ARG A 64 3.26 -3.26 4.41
CA ARG A 64 2.88 -3.70 3.06
C ARG A 64 3.02 -2.59 2.03
N ARG A 65 2.63 -1.35 2.38
CA ARG A 65 2.83 -0.16 1.55
C ARG A 65 4.30 0.04 1.22
N THR A 66 5.18 -0.01 2.21
CA THR A 66 6.62 0.15 2.02
C THR A 66 7.21 -0.94 1.12
N GLN A 67 6.77 -2.19 1.27
CA GLN A 67 7.16 -3.29 0.36
C GLN A 67 6.74 -3.02 -1.09
N LEU A 68 5.52 -2.51 -1.31
CA LEU A 68 5.03 -2.18 -2.65
C LEU A 68 5.77 -0.99 -3.26
N LEU A 69 6.08 0.05 -2.48
CA LEU A 69 6.89 1.18 -2.96
C LEU A 69 8.30 0.74 -3.37
N LEU A 70 8.93 -0.13 -2.58
CA LEU A 70 10.22 -0.70 -2.93
C LEU A 70 10.13 -1.51 -4.22
N ARG A 71 9.09 -2.35 -4.36
CA ARG A 71 8.86 -3.12 -5.59
C ARG A 71 8.64 -2.20 -6.80
N ARG A 72 7.83 -1.14 -6.65
CA ARG A 72 7.59 -0.15 -7.70
C ARG A 72 8.90 0.47 -8.18
N SER A 73 9.75 0.90 -7.25
CA SER A 73 11.07 1.47 -7.56
C SER A 73 11.96 0.50 -8.34
N GLN A 74 11.98 -0.79 -7.96
CA GLN A 74 12.71 -1.82 -8.69
C GLN A 74 12.19 -2.01 -10.13
N VAL A 75 10.88 -2.11 -10.30
CA VAL A 75 10.24 -2.28 -11.61
C VAL A 75 10.49 -1.05 -12.49
N GLN A 76 10.47 0.16 -11.93
CA GLN A 76 10.83 1.38 -12.64
C GLN A 76 12.30 1.39 -13.09
N ALA A 77 13.23 0.92 -12.25
CA ALA A 77 14.63 0.79 -12.62
C ALA A 77 14.82 -0.21 -13.77
N ASP A 78 14.13 -1.35 -13.73
CA ASP A 78 14.18 -2.35 -14.80
C ASP A 78 13.54 -1.84 -16.09
N ALA A 79 12.43 -1.10 -16.01
CA ALA A 79 11.82 -0.44 -17.16
C ALA A 79 12.78 0.56 -17.81
N SER A 80 13.50 1.32 -16.99
CA SER A 80 14.52 2.27 -17.47
C SER A 80 15.65 1.53 -18.19
N ARG A 81 16.16 0.43 -17.64
CA ARG A 81 17.19 -0.40 -18.29
C ARG A 81 16.75 -0.93 -19.64
N VAL A 82 15.54 -1.48 -19.73
CA VAL A 82 14.96 -2.00 -20.99
C VAL A 82 14.80 -0.87 -22.02
N PHE A 83 14.41 0.33 -21.57
CA PHE A 83 14.28 1.49 -22.45
C PHE A 83 15.64 1.93 -23.02
N PHE A 84 16.68 2.05 -22.19
CA PHE A 84 18.01 2.41 -22.65
C PHE A 84 18.60 1.38 -23.60
N SER A 85 18.50 0.08 -23.29
CA SER A 85 18.99 -0.98 -24.19
C SER A 85 18.25 -0.96 -25.54
N ALA A 86 16.94 -0.79 -25.52
CA ALA A 86 16.14 -0.69 -26.75
C ALA A 86 16.50 0.55 -27.58
N SER A 87 16.83 1.68 -26.93
CA SER A 87 17.26 2.89 -27.62
C SER A 87 18.61 2.69 -28.31
N ASP A 88 19.56 2.02 -27.66
CA ASP A 88 20.86 1.73 -28.25
C ASP A 88 20.75 0.74 -29.41
N ASP A 89 19.91 -0.29 -29.28
CA ASP A 89 19.64 -1.23 -30.37
C ASP A 89 18.93 -0.55 -31.56
N ALA A 90 18.02 0.40 -31.31
CA ALA A 90 17.38 1.17 -32.36
C ALA A 90 18.36 2.14 -33.07
N LYS A 91 19.32 2.73 -32.34
CA LYS A 91 20.39 3.54 -32.94
C LYS A 91 21.31 2.68 -33.81
N LYS A 92 21.68 1.49 -33.33
CA LYS A 92 22.41 0.51 -34.12
C LYS A 92 21.65 0.14 -35.38
N GLU A 93 20.36 -0.18 -35.29
CA GLU A 93 19.52 -0.51 -36.46
C GLU A 93 19.54 0.61 -37.51
N ARG A 94 19.43 1.88 -37.10
CA ARG A 94 19.50 3.02 -38.02
C ARG A 94 20.87 3.13 -38.68
N ALA A 95 21.95 3.04 -37.90
CA ALA A 95 23.31 3.06 -38.42
C ALA A 95 23.57 1.90 -39.40
N TYR A 96 23.06 0.70 -39.09
CA TYR A 96 23.12 -0.45 -39.99
C TYR A 96 22.39 -0.19 -41.30
N ARG A 97 21.13 0.28 -41.26
CA ARG A 97 20.36 0.59 -42.48
C ARG A 97 21.06 1.58 -43.40
N GLU A 98 21.81 2.53 -42.85
CA GLU A 98 22.60 3.52 -43.60
C GLU A 98 23.91 2.93 -44.18
N ALA A 99 24.42 1.82 -43.62
CA ALA A 99 25.75 1.26 -43.92
C ALA A 99 25.75 0.01 -44.82
N ASN A 100 24.64 -0.34 -45.48
CA ASN A 100 24.51 -1.53 -46.34
C ASN A 100 24.66 -2.86 -45.56
N PRO A 101 23.75 -3.18 -44.63
CA PRO A 101 23.94 -4.26 -43.67
C PRO A 101 23.43 -5.60 -44.21
N ASP A 102 23.90 -6.70 -43.63
CA ASP A 102 23.41 -8.05 -43.91
C ASP A 102 21.91 -8.15 -43.53
N PRO A 103 21.02 -8.65 -44.41
CA PRO A 103 19.60 -8.88 -44.10
C PRO A 103 19.34 -9.61 -42.78
N ARG A 104 20.25 -10.49 -42.35
CA ARG A 104 20.14 -11.25 -41.09
C ARG A 104 20.21 -10.35 -39.86
N GLU A 105 21.11 -9.37 -39.86
CA GLU A 105 21.30 -8.44 -38.75
C GLU A 105 20.09 -7.51 -38.57
N ILE A 106 19.44 -7.10 -39.67
CA ILE A 106 18.19 -6.33 -39.63
C ILE A 106 17.07 -7.15 -38.96
N GLU A 107 16.97 -8.45 -39.27
CA GLU A 107 15.94 -9.31 -38.71
C GLU A 107 16.15 -9.53 -37.20
N GLU A 108 17.40 -9.70 -36.76
CA GLU A 108 17.77 -9.80 -35.35
C GLU A 108 17.45 -8.51 -34.57
N ALA A 109 17.78 -7.33 -35.12
CA ALA A 109 17.45 -6.04 -34.52
C ALA A 109 15.93 -5.86 -34.35
N LYS A 110 15.13 -6.21 -35.37
CA LYS A 110 13.66 -6.17 -35.28
C LYS A 110 13.10 -7.13 -34.24
N LYS A 111 13.68 -8.33 -34.12
CA LYS A 111 13.31 -9.30 -33.06
C LYS A 111 13.64 -8.73 -31.69
N ALA A 112 14.82 -8.14 -31.51
CA ALA A 112 15.24 -7.50 -30.27
C ALA A 112 14.28 -6.35 -29.89
N GLU A 113 13.97 -5.44 -30.81
CA GLU A 113 13.01 -4.35 -30.60
C GLU A 113 11.63 -4.86 -30.17
N LYS A 114 11.10 -5.87 -30.87
CA LYS A 114 9.80 -6.48 -30.53
C LYS A 114 9.81 -7.08 -29.13
N THR A 115 10.87 -7.78 -28.74
CA THR A 115 10.99 -8.36 -27.39
C THR A 115 11.12 -7.28 -26.31
N ALA A 116 11.88 -6.21 -26.57
CA ALA A 116 12.01 -5.09 -25.64
C ALA A 116 10.67 -4.37 -25.44
N ARG A 117 9.90 -4.16 -26.52
CA ARG A 117 8.55 -3.57 -26.45
C ARG A 117 7.58 -4.41 -25.63
N LEU A 118 7.61 -5.74 -25.81
CA LEU A 118 6.80 -6.67 -24.99
C LEU A 118 7.18 -6.60 -23.52
N LYS A 119 8.48 -6.67 -23.20
CA LYS A 119 8.99 -6.55 -21.82
C LYS A 119 8.59 -5.21 -21.19
N ALA A 120 8.73 -4.10 -21.90
CA ALA A 120 8.32 -2.78 -21.42
C ALA A 120 6.80 -2.71 -21.16
N GLY A 121 5.99 -3.36 -22.00
CA GLY A 121 4.54 -3.48 -21.78
C GLY A 121 4.21 -4.20 -20.48
N HIS A 122 4.86 -5.34 -20.21
CA HIS A 122 4.67 -6.10 -18.96
C HIS A 122 5.08 -5.30 -17.72
N LEU A 123 6.22 -4.61 -17.77
CA LEU A 123 6.69 -3.79 -16.64
C LEU A 123 5.72 -2.62 -16.34
N ARG A 124 5.13 -2.01 -17.38
CA ARG A 124 4.09 -0.97 -17.19
C ARG A 124 2.84 -1.55 -16.53
N GLN A 125 2.38 -2.72 -16.98
CA GLN A 125 1.24 -3.39 -16.37
C GLN A 125 1.51 -3.73 -14.89
N GLU A 126 2.74 -4.15 -14.56
CA GLU A 126 3.13 -4.41 -13.18
C GLU A 126 3.11 -3.13 -12.32
N ILE A 127 3.64 -2.01 -12.81
CA ILE A 127 3.57 -0.71 -12.12
C ILE A 127 2.11 -0.33 -11.86
N MET A 128 1.24 -0.41 -12.87
CA MET A 128 -0.19 -0.10 -12.72
C MET A 128 -0.87 -0.99 -11.67
N SER A 129 -0.53 -2.28 -11.61
CA SER A 129 -1.05 -3.19 -10.61
C SER A 129 -0.56 -2.84 -9.19
N ILE A 130 0.69 -2.42 -9.05
CA ILE A 130 1.25 -1.96 -7.77
C ILE A 130 0.55 -0.68 -7.31
N ASP A 131 0.37 0.29 -8.22
CA ASP A 131 -0.28 1.57 -7.92
C ASP A 131 -1.75 1.36 -7.50
N GLY A 132 -2.46 0.42 -8.13
CA GLY A 132 -3.81 0.03 -7.69
C GLY A 132 -3.85 -0.50 -6.26
N ARG A 133 -2.92 -1.39 -5.89
CA ARG A 133 -2.83 -1.94 -4.52
C ARG A 133 -2.41 -0.89 -3.50
N LEU A 134 -1.55 0.06 -3.89
CA LEU A 134 -1.18 1.18 -3.03
C LEU A 134 -2.41 2.04 -2.70
N LEU A 135 -3.26 2.32 -3.69
CA LEU A 135 -4.48 3.08 -3.52
C LEU A 135 -5.48 2.37 -2.56
N GLU A 136 -5.63 1.05 -2.68
CA GLU A 136 -6.43 0.24 -1.76
C GLU A 136 -5.93 0.34 -0.32
N ILE A 137 -4.62 0.22 -0.11
CA ILE A 137 -4.00 0.33 1.22
C ILE A 137 -4.19 1.74 1.79
N GLU A 138 -4.04 2.78 0.98
CA GLU A 138 -4.23 4.17 1.41
C GLU A 138 -5.67 4.49 1.75
N GLN A 139 -6.64 3.88 1.05
CA GLN A 139 -8.04 3.96 1.43
C GLN A 139 -8.27 3.28 2.78
N ARG A 140 -7.72 2.08 2.98
CA ARG A 140 -7.88 1.32 4.22
C ARG A 140 -7.25 2.02 5.43
N LEU A 141 -6.06 2.61 5.28
CA LEU A 141 -5.41 3.40 6.33
C LEU A 141 -6.25 4.62 6.72
N ARG A 142 -6.90 5.29 5.75
CA ARG A 142 -7.82 6.40 6.02
C ARG A 142 -9.06 5.95 6.80
N GLU A 143 -9.63 4.79 6.47
CA GLU A 143 -10.76 4.21 7.22
C GLU A 143 -10.40 3.93 8.69
N LEU A 144 -9.16 3.54 8.96
CA LEU A 144 -8.64 3.31 10.31
C LEU A 144 -8.27 4.61 11.05
N GLY A 145 -8.48 5.78 10.44
CA GLY A 145 -8.12 7.08 11.03
C GLY A 145 -6.62 7.37 11.00
N HIS A 146 -5.82 6.60 10.26
CA HIS A 146 -4.41 6.86 10.02
C HIS A 146 -4.25 7.76 8.79
N THR A 147 -4.14 9.07 9.05
CA THR A 147 -3.80 10.07 8.04
C THR A 147 -2.38 10.57 8.28
N MET A 148 -1.42 9.96 7.59
CA MET A 148 -0.12 10.60 7.36
C MET A 148 -0.26 11.40 6.06
N GLU A 149 -0.29 12.73 6.17
CA GLU A 149 -0.13 13.62 5.02
C GLU A 149 1.24 13.34 4.39
N PHE A 150 1.27 12.74 3.20
CA PHE A 150 2.49 12.64 2.42
C PHE A 150 2.35 13.42 1.12
N LEU A 151 3.35 14.27 0.90
CA LEU A 151 3.58 15.05 -0.30
C LEU A 151 3.65 14.11 -1.52
N PRO A 152 3.04 14.51 -2.64
CA PRO A 152 3.06 13.70 -3.85
C PRO A 152 4.52 13.40 -4.25
N VAL A 153 4.83 12.11 -4.43
CA VAL A 153 6.08 11.69 -5.06
C VAL A 153 5.96 12.08 -6.52
N GLU A 154 6.56 13.20 -6.90
CA GLU A 154 6.62 13.63 -8.30
C GLU A 154 7.21 12.50 -9.15
N ASP A 155 6.48 12.10 -10.19
CA ASP A 155 6.91 11.03 -11.08
C ASP A 155 8.07 11.57 -11.96
N PRO A 156 9.30 11.05 -11.81
CA PRO A 156 10.43 11.52 -12.62
C PRO A 156 10.23 11.23 -14.12
N SER A 157 9.29 10.34 -14.47
CA SER A 157 8.95 10.08 -15.88
C SER A 157 8.16 11.22 -16.55
N ASP A 158 7.48 12.07 -15.76
CA ASP A 158 6.76 13.24 -16.28
C ASP A 158 7.73 14.35 -16.76
N HIS A 159 8.92 14.41 -16.16
CA HIS A 159 9.99 15.27 -16.63
C HIS A 159 10.59 14.80 -17.97
N ALA A 160 10.71 13.48 -18.19
CA ALA A 160 11.23 12.94 -19.45
C ALA A 160 10.31 13.22 -20.64
N VAL A 161 8.98 13.22 -20.43
CA VAL A 161 8.00 13.56 -21.47
C VAL A 161 8.00 15.06 -21.80
N ARG A 162 8.19 15.94 -20.80
CA ARG A 162 8.28 17.40 -21.03
C ARG A 162 9.54 17.85 -21.78
N VAL A 163 10.65 17.13 -21.66
CA VAL A 163 11.90 17.48 -22.36
C VAL A 163 11.81 17.17 -23.86
N LEU A 164 10.99 16.19 -24.26
CA LEU A 164 10.82 15.82 -25.68
C LEU A 164 9.78 16.67 -26.44
N ASN A 165 8.97 17.47 -25.74
CA ASN A 165 7.89 18.30 -26.32
C ASN A 165 8.14 19.81 -26.24
N LYS A 166 9.40 20.27 -26.17
CA LYS A 166 9.69 21.70 -26.35
C LYS A 166 9.58 22.06 -27.85
N PRO A 167 8.71 23.00 -28.25
CA PRO A 167 8.74 23.53 -29.60
C PRO A 167 10.10 24.22 -29.81
N LYS A 168 10.77 23.91 -30.93
CA LYS A 168 11.99 24.61 -31.34
C LYS A 168 11.63 26.08 -31.56
N LEU A 169 12.21 26.95 -30.74
CA LEU A 169 12.34 28.39 -31.02
C LEU A 169 13.47 28.61 -32.03
#